data_AF-A0A4R9A411-F1
#
_entry.id   AF-A0A4R9A411-F1
#
_cell.length_a   1.000
_cell.length_b   1.000
_cell.length_c   1.000
_cell.angle_alpha   90.00
_cell.angle_beta   90.00
_cell.angle_gamma   90.00
#
_symmetry.space_group_name_H-M   'P 1'
#
loop_
_entity.id
_entity.type
_entity.pdbx_description
1 polymer ?
#
loop_
_entity_poly.entity_id
_entity_poly.type
_entity_poly.pdbx_seq_one_letter_code
_entity_poly.pdbx_strand_id
1 'polypeptide(L)'
;MVTPVPRPAQPTPLPVVPRPVAQLSFGARPVPTPGLSDAARSQRARYTRDAVLSASPARLLTMLYDRLLLDLNRAESAQLAEDWATASNNLIHAQAIVSELASTLKVEAWNGGAGLFALYTYVSNALMGANTLRDVRRTRESIALLEPLRQTWHEAADLLADAPSRTVVPGGDLGIG
;
A
#
# COMPACT_ATOMS: atom_id res chain seq x y z
N MET A 1 -55.88 -25.59 51.58
CA MET A 1 -54.97 -26.15 52.60
C MET A 1 -54.04 -27.13 51.88
N VAL A 2 -52.77 -26.78 51.69
CA VAL A 2 -51.76 -27.63 51.05
C VAL A 2 -50.76 -28.05 52.11
N THR A 3 -50.66 -29.35 52.36
CA THR A 3 -49.76 -29.99 53.32
C THR A 3 -48.32 -29.95 52.78
N PRO A 4 -47.29 -29.60 53.59
CA PRO A 4 -45.92 -29.56 53.10
C PRO A 4 -45.31 -30.96 52.95
N VAL A 5 -44.63 -31.19 51.83
CA VAL A 5 -43.87 -32.41 51.50
C VAL A 5 -42.54 -32.42 52.29
N PRO A 6 -42.15 -33.53 52.93
CA PRO A 6 -40.90 -33.61 53.69
C PRO A 6 -39.67 -33.64 52.77
N ARG A 7 -38.62 -32.91 53.18
CA ARG A 7 -37.37 -32.74 52.44
C ARG A 7 -36.48 -33.99 52.60
N PRO A 8 -35.90 -34.55 51.53
CA PRO A 8 -35.04 -35.74 51.64
C PRO A 8 -33.72 -35.45 52.38
N ALA A 9 -33.23 -36.44 53.13
CA ALA A 9 -31.97 -36.38 53.86
C ALA A 9 -30.78 -36.25 52.90
N GLN A 10 -29.83 -35.36 53.23
CA GLN A 10 -28.61 -35.19 52.43
C GLN A 10 -27.63 -36.34 52.69
N PRO A 11 -26.98 -36.90 51.64
CA PRO A 11 -25.96 -37.92 51.81
C PRO A 11 -24.67 -37.33 52.40
N THR A 12 -24.03 -38.11 53.28
CA THR A 12 -22.76 -37.77 53.93
C THR A 12 -21.62 -37.71 52.91
N PRO A 13 -20.75 -36.67 52.93
CA PRO A 13 -19.65 -36.57 51.96
C PRO A 13 -18.56 -37.62 52.22
N LEU A 14 -18.09 -38.27 51.15
CA LEU A 14 -16.94 -39.17 51.16
C LEU A 14 -15.62 -38.39 51.27
N PRO A 15 -14.54 -38.99 51.83
CA PRO A 15 -13.25 -38.31 51.93
C PRO A 15 -12.62 -38.07 50.55
N VAL A 16 -12.23 -36.82 50.30
CA VAL A 16 -11.47 -36.40 49.10
C VAL A 16 -10.03 -36.88 49.23
N VAL A 17 -9.60 -37.76 48.34
CA VAL A 17 -8.19 -38.12 48.15
C VAL A 17 -7.58 -37.13 47.15
N PRO A 18 -6.50 -36.41 47.48
CA PRO A 18 -5.89 -35.48 46.55
C PRO A 18 -5.22 -36.24 45.40
N ARG A 19 -5.63 -35.94 44.16
CA ARG A 19 -4.94 -36.41 42.95
C ARG A 19 -3.68 -35.57 42.73
N PRO A 20 -2.54 -36.18 42.33
CA PRO A 20 -1.36 -35.41 41.96
C PRO A 20 -1.66 -34.54 40.73
N VAL A 21 -1.35 -33.25 40.84
CA VAL A 21 -1.39 -32.31 39.71
C VAL A 21 -0.28 -32.71 38.75
N ALA A 22 -0.66 -33.22 37.57
CA ALA A 22 0.29 -33.43 36.48
C ALA A 22 0.87 -32.06 36.09
N GLN A 23 2.18 -31.90 36.24
CA GLN A 23 2.90 -30.71 35.77
C GLN A 23 2.76 -30.64 34.25
N LEU A 24 1.97 -29.68 33.77
CA LEU A 24 1.93 -29.31 32.36
C LEU A 24 3.31 -28.76 31.99
N SER A 25 4.14 -29.62 31.40
CA SER A 25 5.38 -29.20 30.75
C SER A 25 5.00 -28.26 29.60
N PHE A 26 5.26 -26.96 29.78
CA PHE A 26 5.18 -25.98 28.70
C PHE A 26 6.36 -26.24 27.76
N GLY A 27 6.21 -27.25 26.90
CA GLY A 27 7.10 -27.42 25.75
C GLY A 27 7.01 -26.14 24.94
N ALA A 28 8.10 -25.37 24.89
CA ALA A 28 8.20 -24.21 24.02
C ALA A 28 7.79 -24.65 22.62
N ARG A 29 6.63 -24.17 22.13
CA ARG A 29 6.29 -24.35 20.72
C ARG A 29 7.47 -23.80 19.93
N PRO A 30 8.07 -24.56 19.01
CA PRO A 30 9.15 -24.02 18.18
C PRO A 30 8.61 -22.80 17.45
N VAL A 31 9.20 -21.64 17.72
CA VAL A 31 9.01 -20.46 16.87
C VAL A 31 9.48 -20.88 15.48
N PRO A 32 8.64 -20.81 14.44
CA PRO A 32 9.08 -21.10 13.10
C PRO A 32 10.22 -20.13 12.77
N THR A 33 11.41 -20.67 12.51
CA THR A 33 12.51 -19.89 11.93
C THR A 33 12.02 -19.38 10.58
N PRO A 34 11.96 -18.05 10.35
CA PRO A 34 11.55 -17.53 9.05
C PRO A 34 12.49 -18.10 8.00
N GLY A 35 11.94 -18.81 7.02
CA GLY A 35 12.72 -19.29 5.90
C GLY A 35 13.39 -18.11 5.19
N LEU A 36 14.51 -18.35 4.52
CA LEU A 36 15.26 -17.34 3.76
C LEU A 36 14.35 -16.46 2.85
N SER A 37 13.23 -17.01 2.37
CA SER A 37 12.24 -16.30 1.55
C SER A 37 11.32 -15.34 2.33
N ASP A 38 10.96 -15.67 3.57
CA ASP A 38 10.14 -14.81 4.46
C ASP A 38 10.99 -13.69 5.06
N ALA A 39 12.25 -13.99 5.41
CA ALA A 39 13.24 -12.99 5.79
C ALA A 39 13.48 -11.99 4.63
N ALA A 40 13.66 -12.48 3.40
CA ALA A 40 13.82 -11.61 2.23
C ALA A 40 12.57 -10.76 1.93
N ARG A 41 11.35 -11.31 2.09
CA ARG A 41 10.10 -10.55 1.94
C ARG A 41 9.95 -9.46 3.00
N SER A 42 10.21 -9.78 4.26
CA SER A 42 10.16 -8.80 5.35
C SER A 42 11.24 -7.73 5.24
N GLN A 43 12.44 -8.09 4.76
CA GLN A 43 13.52 -7.13 4.47
C GLN A 43 13.10 -6.15 3.36
N ARG A 44 12.55 -6.63 2.23
CA ARG A 44 12.03 -5.76 1.16
C ARG A 44 10.92 -4.84 1.66
N ALA A 45 9.97 -5.37 2.44
CA ALA A 45 8.88 -4.58 2.99
C ALA A 45 9.40 -3.46 3.90
N ARG A 46 10.44 -3.71 4.71
CA ARG A 46 11.11 -2.70 5.53
C ARG A 46 11.78 -1.63 4.66
N TYR A 47 12.56 -2.03 3.66
CA TYR A 47 13.19 -1.06 2.74
C TYR A 47 12.18 -0.19 1.99
N THR A 48 11.09 -0.78 1.49
CA THR A 48 10.01 -0.01 0.85
C THR A 48 9.37 0.97 1.83
N ARG A 49 9.15 0.55 3.08
CA ARG A 49 8.56 1.40 4.11
C ARG A 49 9.47 2.57 4.48
N ASP A 50 10.74 2.29 4.76
CA ASP A 50 11.72 3.30 5.15
C ASP A 50 11.94 4.30 4.01
N ALA A 51 12.00 3.82 2.76
CA ALA A 51 12.07 4.66 1.58
C ALA A 51 10.86 5.59 1.45
N VAL A 52 9.64 5.13 1.77
CA VAL A 52 8.44 5.98 1.78
C VAL A 52 8.50 7.03 2.89
N LEU A 53 8.92 6.66 4.11
CA LEU A 53 8.90 7.56 5.27
C LEU A 53 9.92 8.71 5.17
N SER A 54 11.03 8.51 4.46
CA SER A 54 12.07 9.53 4.25
C SER A 54 12.03 10.18 2.87
N ALA A 55 11.09 9.79 2.00
CA ALA A 55 11.02 10.31 0.63
C ALA A 55 10.58 11.77 0.59
N SER A 56 11.20 12.55 -0.30
CA SER A 56 10.69 13.88 -0.66
C SER A 56 9.32 13.75 -1.36
N PRO A 57 8.49 14.80 -1.38
CA PRO A 57 7.22 14.80 -2.11
C PRO A 57 7.38 14.43 -3.60
N ALA A 58 8.44 14.93 -4.25
CA ALA A 58 8.75 14.58 -5.64
C ALA A 58 9.06 13.08 -5.79
N ARG A 59 9.80 12.49 -4.82
CA ARG A 59 10.10 11.06 -4.84
C ARG A 59 8.82 10.22 -4.63
N LEU A 60 7.95 10.61 -3.70
CA LEU A 60 6.65 9.93 -3.49
C LEU A 60 5.79 9.94 -4.77
N LEU A 61 5.75 11.07 -5.48
CA LEU A 61 5.05 11.17 -6.76
C LEU A 61 5.59 10.17 -7.79
N THR A 62 6.92 10.10 -7.97
CA THR A 62 7.53 9.15 -8.91
C THR A 62 7.24 7.69 -8.53
N MET A 63 7.23 7.37 -7.23
CA MET A 63 6.89 6.03 -6.73
C MET A 63 5.43 5.66 -6.98
N LEU A 64 4.50 6.62 -6.89
CA LEU A 64 3.09 6.40 -7.23
C LEU A 64 2.92 6.09 -8.72
N TYR A 65 3.59 6.85 -9.60
CA TYR A 65 3.57 6.57 -11.03
C TYR A 65 4.23 5.22 -11.38
N ASP A 66 5.37 4.88 -10.76
CA ASP A 66 6.00 3.57 -10.93
C ASP A 66 5.05 2.44 -10.54
N ARG A 67 4.37 2.60 -9.40
CA ARG A 67 3.41 1.61 -8.92
C ARG A 67 2.19 1.51 -9.85
N LEU A 68 1.68 2.64 -10.31
CA LEU A 68 0.56 2.71 -11.25
C LEU A 68 0.88 1.94 -12.53
N LEU A 69 2.01 2.25 -13.18
CA LEU A 69 2.39 1.57 -14.43
C LEU A 69 2.67 0.08 -14.19
N LEU A 70 3.27 -0.30 -13.06
CA LEU A 70 3.46 -1.70 -12.71
C LEU A 70 2.13 -2.45 -12.61
N ASP A 71 1.13 -1.88 -11.93
CA ASP A 71 -0.18 -2.50 -11.77
C ASP A 71 -0.92 -2.60 -13.12
N LEU A 72 -0.83 -1.57 -13.97
CA LEU A 72 -1.45 -1.60 -15.31
C LEU A 72 -0.83 -2.69 -16.21
N ASN A 73 0.50 -2.83 -16.22
CA ASN A 73 1.17 -3.89 -16.99
C ASN A 73 0.81 -5.30 -16.48
N ARG A 74 0.67 -5.47 -15.15
CA ARG A 74 0.20 -6.73 -14.55
C ARG A 74 -1.26 -7.01 -14.88
N ALA A 75 -2.11 -5.98 -14.83
CA ALA A 75 -3.50 -6.08 -15.24
C ALA A 75 -3.62 -6.50 -16.70
N GLU A 76 -2.88 -5.86 -17.61
CA GLU A 76 -2.86 -6.24 -19.02
C GLU A 76 -2.46 -7.70 -19.21
N SER A 77 -1.34 -8.11 -18.60
CA SER A 77 -0.86 -9.49 -18.69
C SER A 77 -1.91 -10.51 -18.19
N ALA A 78 -2.60 -10.19 -17.09
CA ALA A 78 -3.66 -11.02 -16.53
C ALA A 78 -4.91 -11.03 -17.43
N GLN A 79 -5.30 -9.90 -18.03
CA GLN A 79 -6.40 -9.82 -19.00
C GLN A 79 -6.12 -10.69 -20.23
N LEU A 80 -4.89 -10.69 -20.75
CA LEU A 80 -4.47 -11.52 -21.87
C LEU A 80 -4.47 -13.03 -21.54
N ALA A 81 -4.21 -13.36 -20.28
CA ALA A 81 -4.28 -14.74 -19.77
C ALA A 81 -5.69 -15.13 -19.29
N GLU A 82 -6.69 -14.25 -19.45
CA GLU A 82 -8.06 -14.41 -18.95
C GLU A 82 -8.16 -14.64 -17.42
N ASP A 83 -7.14 -14.24 -16.65
CA ASP A 83 -7.17 -14.20 -15.19
C ASP A 83 -7.84 -12.89 -14.73
N TRP A 84 -9.17 -12.88 -14.80
CA TRP A 84 -9.98 -11.71 -14.49
C TRP A 84 -9.92 -11.29 -13.02
N ALA A 85 -9.66 -12.21 -12.10
CA ALA A 85 -9.53 -11.89 -10.69
C ALA A 85 -8.25 -11.09 -10.43
N THR A 86 -7.12 -11.56 -10.95
CA THR A 86 -5.84 -10.84 -10.86
C THR A 86 -5.91 -9.51 -11.62
N ALA A 87 -6.52 -9.48 -12.81
CA ALA A 87 -6.72 -8.25 -13.57
C ALA A 87 -7.50 -7.21 -12.75
N SER A 88 -8.65 -7.60 -12.19
CA SER A 88 -9.51 -6.71 -11.38
C SER A 88 -8.77 -6.15 -10.17
N ASN A 89 -8.03 -6.99 -9.43
CA ASN A 89 -7.25 -6.56 -8.27
C ASN A 89 -6.23 -5.46 -8.64
N ASN A 90 -5.49 -5.64 -9.74
CA ASN A 90 -4.51 -4.66 -10.19
C ASN A 90 -5.21 -3.38 -10.72
N LEU A 91 -6.30 -3.50 -11.49
CA LEU A 91 -7.05 -2.35 -12.02
C LEU A 91 -7.70 -1.51 -10.93
N ILE A 92 -8.22 -2.13 -9.86
CA ILE A 92 -8.80 -1.41 -8.71
C ILE A 92 -7.71 -0.65 -7.96
N HIS A 93 -6.55 -1.27 -7.75
CA HIS A 93 -5.43 -0.60 -7.10
C HIS A 93 -4.89 0.57 -7.95
N ALA A 94 -4.77 0.39 -9.27
CA ALA A 94 -4.42 1.47 -10.19
C ALA A 94 -5.42 2.63 -10.13
N GLN A 95 -6.74 2.35 -10.09
CA GLN A 95 -7.77 3.38 -9.92
C GLN A 95 -7.63 4.14 -8.60
N ALA A 96 -7.29 3.46 -7.49
CA ALA A 96 -7.05 4.11 -6.21
C ALA A 96 -5.87 5.10 -6.28
N ILE A 97 -4.78 4.72 -6.96
CA ILE A 97 -3.63 5.62 -7.17
C ILE A 97 -4.03 6.83 -8.02
N VAL A 98 -4.75 6.63 -9.13
CA VAL A 98 -5.19 7.75 -9.98
C VAL A 98 -6.12 8.68 -9.22
N SER A 99 -7.00 8.15 -8.38
CA SER A 99 -7.87 8.95 -7.51
C SER A 99 -7.07 9.80 -6.52
N GLU A 100 -6.00 9.27 -5.94
CA GLU A 100 -5.13 10.01 -5.03
C GLU A 100 -4.33 11.10 -5.76
N LEU A 101 -3.82 10.79 -6.96
CA LEU A 101 -3.15 11.78 -7.81
C LEU A 101 -4.11 12.92 -8.20
N ALA A 102 -5.37 12.61 -8.49
CA ALA A 102 -6.37 13.60 -8.83
C ALA A 102 -6.81 14.45 -7.63
N SER A 103 -6.99 13.84 -6.45
CA SER A 103 -7.43 14.55 -5.24
C SER A 103 -6.37 15.50 -4.67
N THR A 104 -5.09 15.19 -4.89
CA THR A 104 -3.95 15.98 -4.41
C THR A 104 -3.45 17.02 -5.42
N LEU A 105 -3.95 16.99 -6.65
CA LEU A 105 -3.57 17.92 -7.71
C LEU A 105 -4.12 19.33 -7.43
N LYS A 106 -3.22 20.32 -7.40
CA LYS A 106 -3.59 21.74 -7.38
C LYS A 106 -3.84 22.23 -8.81
N VAL A 107 -5.09 22.19 -9.26
CA VAL A 107 -5.49 22.44 -10.65
C VAL A 107 -5.18 23.86 -11.10
N GLU A 108 -5.38 24.85 -10.23
CA GLU A 108 -5.25 26.27 -10.55
C GLU A 108 -3.82 26.81 -10.36
N ALA A 109 -2.91 25.98 -9.84
CA ALA A 109 -1.55 26.43 -9.51
C ALA A 109 -0.67 26.66 -10.76
N TRP A 110 -1.04 26.13 -11.92
CA TRP A 110 -0.27 26.21 -13.16
C TRP A 110 -1.13 25.87 -14.39
N ASN A 111 -0.70 26.36 -15.57
CA ASN A 111 -1.50 26.29 -16.80
C ASN A 111 -1.89 24.86 -17.26
N GLY A 112 -1.10 23.84 -16.91
CA GLY A 112 -1.40 22.45 -17.30
C GLY A 112 -2.23 21.67 -16.28
N GLY A 113 -2.57 22.25 -15.13
CA GLY A 113 -3.31 21.55 -14.07
C GLY A 113 -4.69 21.05 -14.53
N ALA A 114 -5.44 21.86 -15.29
CA ALA A 114 -6.73 21.46 -15.84
C ALA A 114 -6.61 20.29 -16.84
N GLY A 115 -5.59 20.29 -17.69
CA GLY A 115 -5.34 19.20 -18.64
C GLY A 115 -4.96 17.90 -17.94
N LEU A 116 -4.13 17.97 -16.90
CA LEU A 116 -3.74 16.80 -16.12
C LEU A 116 -4.94 16.22 -15.34
N PHE A 117 -5.78 17.07 -14.75
CA PHE A 117 -7.00 16.63 -14.07
C PHE A 117 -7.97 15.93 -15.03
N ALA A 118 -8.17 16.48 -16.23
CA ALA A 118 -8.99 15.87 -17.28
C ALA A 118 -8.43 14.50 -17.69
N LEU A 119 -7.12 14.37 -17.82
CA LEU A 119 -6.47 13.09 -18.13
C LEU A 119 -6.70 12.05 -17.03
N TYR A 120 -6.54 12.40 -15.75
CA TYR A 120 -6.82 11.48 -14.65
C TYR A 120 -8.28 11.05 -14.60
N THR A 121 -9.21 11.96 -14.90
CA THR A 121 -10.63 11.65 -15.02
C THR A 121 -10.88 10.66 -16.15
N TYR A 122 -10.27 10.89 -17.31
CA TYR A 122 -10.36 9.98 -18.46
C TYR A 122 -9.83 8.59 -18.12
N VAL A 123 -8.61 8.51 -17.60
CA VAL A 123 -7.96 7.24 -17.23
C VAL A 123 -8.80 6.49 -16.19
N SER A 124 -9.34 7.16 -15.17
CA SER A 124 -10.20 6.52 -14.16
C SER A 124 -11.40 5.82 -14.81
N ASN A 125 -12.08 6.51 -15.74
CA ASN A 125 -13.20 5.94 -16.48
C ASN A 125 -12.77 4.80 -17.41
N ALA A 126 -11.62 4.94 -18.07
CA ALA A 126 -11.07 3.91 -18.95
C ALA A 126 -10.74 2.62 -18.17
N LEU A 127 -10.13 2.72 -16.99
CA LEU A 127 -9.80 1.58 -16.14
C LEU A 127 -11.04 0.90 -15.55
N MET A 128 -12.06 1.68 -15.18
CA MET A 128 -13.36 1.13 -14.77
C MET A 128 -14.01 0.33 -15.92
N GLY A 129 -13.98 0.88 -17.14
CA GLY A 129 -14.46 0.20 -18.34
C GLY A 129 -13.61 -1.03 -18.69
N ALA A 130 -12.29 -0.96 -18.55
CA ALA A 130 -11.39 -2.09 -18.76
C ALA A 130 -11.72 -3.27 -17.84
N ASN A 131 -12.08 -2.98 -16.59
CA ASN A 131 -12.43 -4.01 -15.61
C ASN A 131 -13.84 -4.58 -15.85
N THR A 132 -14.84 -3.72 -15.97
CA THR A 132 -16.25 -4.15 -16.08
C THR A 132 -16.57 -4.79 -17.42
N LEU A 133 -15.97 -4.30 -18.52
CA LEU A 133 -16.18 -4.79 -19.88
C LEU A 133 -15.09 -5.78 -20.34
N ARG A 134 -14.10 -6.06 -19.47
CA ARG A 134 -12.95 -6.94 -19.80
C ARG A 134 -12.19 -6.48 -21.05
N ASP A 135 -12.09 -5.17 -21.23
CA ASP A 135 -11.50 -4.55 -22.42
C ASP A 135 -10.03 -4.18 -22.18
N VAL A 136 -9.12 -5.08 -22.59
CA VAL A 136 -7.66 -4.89 -22.48
C VAL A 136 -7.16 -3.67 -23.26
N ARG A 137 -7.88 -3.22 -24.31
CA ARG A 137 -7.45 -2.06 -25.12
C ARG A 137 -7.46 -0.78 -24.28
N ARG A 138 -8.42 -0.65 -23.36
CA ARG A 138 -8.51 0.49 -22.43
C ARG A 138 -7.36 0.50 -21.43
N THR A 139 -6.90 -0.66 -20.98
CA THR A 139 -5.70 -0.78 -20.13
C THR A 139 -4.46 -0.29 -20.89
N ARG A 140 -4.27 -0.76 -22.13
CA ARG A 140 -3.15 -0.34 -22.99
C ARG A 140 -3.14 1.14 -23.30
N GLU A 141 -4.31 1.69 -23.59
CA GLU A 141 -4.47 3.13 -23.82
C GLU A 141 -4.08 3.93 -22.57
N SER A 142 -4.52 3.48 -21.39
CA SER A 142 -4.16 4.12 -20.12
C SER A 142 -2.64 4.09 -19.89
N ILE A 143 -1.97 2.97 -20.19
CA ILE A 143 -0.51 2.86 -20.14
C ILE A 143 0.13 3.88 -21.09
N ALA A 144 -0.31 3.94 -22.35
CA ALA A 144 0.24 4.84 -23.35
C ALA A 144 0.10 6.32 -22.98
N LEU A 145 -0.98 6.69 -22.30
CA LEU A 145 -1.21 8.05 -21.80
C LEU A 145 -0.37 8.40 -20.57
N LEU A 146 -0.13 7.43 -19.68
CA LEU A 146 0.53 7.66 -18.40
C LEU A 146 2.06 7.50 -18.46
N GLU A 147 2.60 6.67 -19.36
CA GLU A 147 4.05 6.44 -19.46
C GLU A 147 4.84 7.74 -19.72
N PRO A 148 4.44 8.63 -20.66
CA PRO A 148 5.16 9.89 -20.87
C PRO A 148 5.14 10.80 -19.64
N LEU A 149 4.04 10.80 -18.88
CA LEU A 149 3.95 11.57 -17.64
C LEU A 149 4.85 11.00 -16.56
N ARG A 150 4.88 9.67 -16.40
CA ARG A 150 5.83 9.00 -15.50
C ARG A 150 7.25 9.45 -15.80
N GLN A 151 7.66 9.38 -17.07
CA GLN A 151 9.00 9.80 -17.49
C GLN A 151 9.27 11.28 -17.15
N THR A 152 8.32 12.16 -17.49
CA THR A 152 8.43 13.60 -17.21
C THR A 152 8.60 13.90 -15.72
N TRP A 153 7.87 13.19 -14.84
CA TRP A 153 7.96 13.40 -13.41
C TRP A 153 9.27 12.87 -12.81
N HIS A 154 9.83 11.78 -13.36
CA HIS A 154 11.15 11.31 -12.97
C HIS A 154 12.22 12.34 -13.35
N GLU A 155 12.20 12.85 -14.58
CA GLU A 155 13.12 13.89 -15.03
C GLU A 155 13.03 15.15 -14.15
N ALA A 156 11.81 15.60 -13.83
CA ALA A 156 11.60 16.74 -12.94
C ALA A 156 12.10 16.48 -11.51
N ALA A 157 11.93 15.26 -10.99
CA ALA A 157 12.42 14.90 -9.66
C ALA A 157 13.96 14.86 -9.60
N ASP A 158 14.62 14.36 -10.65
CA ASP A 158 16.08 14.33 -10.75
C ASP A 158 16.65 15.76 -10.80
N LEU A 159 16.04 16.66 -11.58
CA LEU A 159 16.42 18.08 -11.61
C LEU A 159 16.31 18.77 -10.24
N LEU A 160 15.34 18.38 -9.41
CA LEU A 160 15.19 18.91 -8.05
C LEU A 160 16.23 18.33 -7.08
N ALA A 161 16.69 17.10 -7.30
CA ALA A 161 17.73 16.46 -6.49
C ALA A 161 19.12 17.02 -6.80
N ASP A 162 19.36 17.38 -8.07
CA ASP A 162 20.64 17.93 -8.55
C ASP A 162 20.84 19.43 -8.26
N ALA A 163 19.81 20.11 -7.76
CA ALA A 163 19.93 21.52 -7.37
C ALA A 163 20.95 21.67 -6.23
N PRO A 164 22.09 22.36 -6.44
CA PRO A 164 23.12 22.48 -5.41
C PRO A 164 22.50 23.15 -4.19
N SER A 165 22.74 22.55 -3.02
CA SER A 165 22.39 23.15 -1.73
C SER A 165 22.90 24.58 -1.76
N ARG A 166 21.99 25.56 -1.81
CA ARG A 166 22.36 26.98 -1.85
C ARG A 166 23.11 27.26 -0.55
N THR A 167 24.44 27.14 -0.59
CA THR A 167 25.32 27.55 0.48
C THR A 167 25.10 29.03 0.62
N VAL A 168 24.28 29.40 1.59
CA VAL A 168 24.27 30.74 2.17
C VAL A 168 25.68 30.93 2.67
N VAL A 169 26.53 31.57 1.88
CA VAL A 169 27.77 32.15 2.37
C VAL A 169 27.33 33.21 3.37
N PRO A 170 27.59 33.04 4.68
CA PRO A 170 27.36 34.14 5.62
C PRO A 170 28.33 35.22 5.19
N GLY A 171 27.81 36.32 4.66
CA GLY A 171 28.59 37.49 4.30
C GLY A 171 29.35 37.99 5.53
N GLY A 172 30.63 37.63 5.62
CA GLY A 172 31.60 38.27 6.49
C GLY A 172 31.96 39.60 5.88
N ASP A 173 31.08 40.59 6.06
CA ASP A 173 31.42 42.00 5.88
C ASP A 173 31.94 42.53 7.21
N LEU A 174 33.26 42.44 7.43
CA LEU A 174 33.99 43.27 8.39
C LEU A 174 35.44 43.37 7.93
N GLY A 175 35.74 44.40 7.13
CA GLY A 175 37.13 44.69 6.81
C GLY A 175 37.33 45.90 5.90
N ILE A 176 37.15 47.11 6.44
CA ILE A 176 37.95 48.34 6.23
C ILE A 176 37.63 49.19 7.49
N GLY A 177 38.56 49.62 8.34
CA GLY A 177 39.87 50.20 8.08
C GLY A 177 39.81 51.65 8.52
#